data_AF-A0A973FNC3-F1
#
_entry.id   AF-A0A973FNC3-F1
#
_cell.length_a   1.000
_cell.length_b   1.000
_cell.length_c   1.000
_cell.angle_alpha   90.00
_cell.angle_beta   90.00
_cell.angle_gamma   90.00
#
_symmetry.space_group_name_H-M   'P 1'
#
loop_
_entity.id
_entity.type
_entity.pdbx_description
1 polymer ?
#
loop_
_entity_poly.entity_id
_entity_poly.type
_entity_poly.pdbx_seq_one_letter_code
_entity_poly.pdbx_strand_id
1 'polypeptide(L)'
;MRNGSYETSNVDKVVRKLSGAREILREHRIDTSSKLRLREACLAASVEPDEMLAQMEARMRRIAAPVEQPREKYVEETEHVYA
;
A
#
# COMPACT_ATOMS: atom_id res chain seq x y z
N MET A 1 13.87 5.45 -14.25
CA MET A 1 12.53 4.96 -13.84
C MET A 1 11.75 4.67 -15.11
N ARG A 2 11.45 3.39 -15.41
CA ARG A 2 10.95 2.94 -16.72
C ARG A 2 9.48 2.49 -16.65
N ASN A 3 8.65 3.26 -15.95
CA ASN A 3 7.20 3.03 -15.84
C ASN A 3 6.51 4.29 -16.35
N GLY A 4 5.83 4.21 -17.49
CA GLY A 4 5.00 5.31 -17.98
C GLY A 4 4.01 5.75 -16.90
N SER A 5 3.82 7.06 -16.74
CA SER A 5 3.01 7.66 -15.65
C SER A 5 1.71 6.89 -15.43
N TYR A 6 1.63 6.21 -14.29
CA TYR A 6 0.41 5.53 -13.85
C TYR A 6 -0.78 6.49 -13.78
N GLU A 7 -0.51 7.78 -13.55
CA GLU A 7 -1.48 8.88 -13.60
C GLU A 7 -2.27 8.96 -14.91
N THR A 8 -1.61 8.66 -16.04
CA THR A 8 -2.22 8.68 -17.37
C THR A 8 -2.84 7.33 -17.76
N SER A 9 -2.60 6.29 -16.95
CA SER A 9 -3.17 4.97 -17.14
C SER A 9 -4.58 4.89 -16.56
N ASN A 10 -5.41 4.03 -17.15
CA ASN A 10 -6.74 3.74 -16.62
C ASN A 10 -6.65 3.07 -15.26
N VAL A 11 -7.61 3.36 -14.38
CA VAL A 11 -7.67 2.81 -13.02
C VAL A 11 -7.62 1.27 -13.03
N ASP A 12 -8.36 0.60 -13.93
CA ASP A 12 -8.32 -0.87 -14.09
C ASP A 12 -6.90 -1.39 -14.37
N LYS A 13 -6.11 -0.71 -15.22
CA LYS A 13 -4.73 -1.11 -15.52
C LYS A 13 -3.81 -0.94 -14.31
N VAL A 14 -4.02 0.13 -13.52
CA VAL A 14 -3.25 0.39 -12.30
C VAL A 14 -3.54 -0.69 -11.26
N VAL A 15 -4.82 -1.02 -11.04
CA VAL A 15 -5.24 -2.06 -10.09
C VAL A 15 -4.70 -3.44 -10.46
N ARG A 16 -4.62 -3.77 -11.76
CA ARG A 16 -4.03 -5.05 -12.22
C ARG A 16 -2.52 -5.11 -12.02
N LYS A 17 -1.82 -3.98 -12.09
CA LYS A 17 -0.36 -3.92 -11.96
C LYS A 17 0.12 -3.82 -10.51
N LEU A 18 -0.61 -3.08 -9.68
CA LEU A 18 -0.24 -2.78 -8.30
C LEU A 18 -1.13 -3.57 -7.34
N SER A 19 -0.57 -4.63 -6.76
CA SER A 19 -1.24 -5.43 -5.73
C SER A 19 -1.59 -4.55 -4.52
N GLY A 20 -2.86 -4.54 -4.13
CA GLY A 20 -3.36 -3.71 -3.01
C GLY A 20 -3.90 -2.33 -3.43
N ALA A 21 -3.69 -1.90 -4.68
CA ALA A 21 -4.24 -0.61 -5.16
C ALA A 21 -5.77 -0.55 -5.11
N ARG A 22 -6.46 -1.69 -5.33
CA ARG A 22 -7.92 -1.77 -5.24
C ARG A 22 -8.45 -1.35 -3.88
N GLU A 23 -7.77 -1.77 -2.82
CA GLU A 23 -8.24 -1.52 -1.46
C GLU A 23 -8.10 -0.04 -1.12
N ILE A 24 -6.95 0.56 -1.45
CA ILE A 24 -6.71 1.98 -1.18
C ILE A 24 -7.62 2.88 -2.01
N LEU A 25 -7.86 2.56 -3.29
CA LEU A 25 -8.84 3.30 -4.10
C LEU A 25 -10.24 3.23 -3.48
N ARG A 26 -10.63 2.07 -2.93
CA ARG A 26 -11.90 1.91 -2.23
C ARG A 26 -11.97 2.73 -0.94
N GLU A 27 -10.88 2.84 -0.19
CA GLU A 27 -10.77 3.70 1.01
C GLU A 27 -11.07 5.17 0.66
N HIS A 28 -10.59 5.63 -0.51
CA HIS A 28 -10.87 6.97 -1.03
C HIS A 28 -12.18 7.09 -1.83
N ARG A 29 -13.05 6.07 -1.79
CA ARG A 29 -14.32 6.01 -2.56
C ARG A 29 -14.16 6.17 -4.08
N ILE A 30 -12.98 5.84 -4.61
CA ILE A 30 -12.71 5.85 -6.04
C ILE A 30 -13.21 4.55 -6.65
N ASP A 31 -14.11 4.67 -7.64
CA ASP A 31 -14.67 3.51 -8.33
C ASP A 31 -13.61 2.86 -9.24
N THR A 32 -13.31 1.60 -8.96
CA THR A 32 -12.30 0.82 -9.71
C THR A 32 -12.83 0.24 -11.02
N SER A 33 -14.15 0.26 -11.24
CA SER A 33 -14.78 -0.12 -12.51
C SER A 33 -14.84 1.06 -13.49
N SER A 34 -14.46 2.25 -13.04
CA SER A 34 -14.49 3.45 -13.85
C SER A 34 -13.47 3.38 -14.99
N LYS A 35 -13.90 3.83 -16.17
CA LYS A 35 -13.01 3.96 -17.34
C LYS A 35 -12.11 5.19 -17.26
N LEU A 36 -12.16 5.93 -16.15
CA LEU A 36 -11.35 7.12 -15.92
C LEU A 36 -9.87 6.76 -15.79
N ARG A 37 -9.03 7.75 -16.10
CA ARG A 37 -7.61 7.72 -15.77
C ARG A 37 -7.44 7.90 -14.27
N LEU A 38 -6.34 7.38 -13.72
CA LEU A 38 -6.05 7.48 -12.30
C LEU A 38 -6.11 8.94 -11.83
N ARG A 39 -5.47 9.86 -12.57
CA ARG A 39 -5.48 11.30 -12.25
C ARG A 39 -6.90 11.86 -12.15
N GLU A 40 -7.74 11.61 -13.15
CA GLU A 40 -9.12 12.11 -13.18
C GLU A 40 -9.95 11.55 -12.03
N ALA A 41 -9.77 10.26 -11.73
CA ALA A 41 -10.48 9.59 -10.65
C ALA A 41 -10.06 10.11 -9.26
N CYS A 42 -8.77 10.36 -9.07
CA CYS A 42 -8.23 10.98 -7.86
C CYS A 42 -8.74 12.42 -7.68
N LEU A 43 -8.69 13.24 -8.74
CA LEU A 43 -9.19 14.61 -8.71
C LEU A 43 -10.70 14.66 -8.42
N ALA A 44 -11.49 13.74 -9.00
CA ALA A 44 -12.92 13.62 -8.70
C ALA A 44 -13.19 13.26 -7.22
N ALA A 45 -12.28 12.54 -6.57
CA ALA A 45 -12.31 12.24 -5.15
C ALA A 45 -11.63 13.30 -4.27
N SER A 46 -11.14 14.41 -4.86
CA SER A 46 -10.35 15.44 -4.16
C SER A 46 -9.10 14.87 -3.47
N VAL A 47 -8.45 13.90 -4.11
CA VAL A 47 -7.20 13.27 -3.66
C VAL A 47 -6.10 13.57 -4.67
N GLU A 48 -4.90 13.89 -4.18
CA GLU A 48 -3.75 14.11 -5.04
C GLU A 48 -3.25 12.78 -5.65
N PRO A 49 -3.08 12.69 -6.98
CA PRO A 49 -2.63 11.46 -7.65
C PRO A 49 -1.28 10.95 -7.16
N ASP A 50 -0.32 11.85 -6.90
CA ASP A 50 1.00 11.51 -6.39
C ASP A 50 0.95 10.90 -4.98
N GLU A 51 0.13 11.48 -4.09
CA GLU A 51 -0.05 10.96 -2.74
C GLU A 51 -0.68 9.56 -2.78
N MET A 52 -1.67 9.38 -3.65
CA MET A 52 -2.31 8.09 -3.87
C MET A 52 -1.29 7.04 -4.35
N LEU A 53 -0.47 7.36 -5.36
CA LEU A 53 0.59 6.45 -5.81
C LEU A 53 1.60 6.12 -4.71
N ALA A 54 2.01 7.12 -3.92
CA ALA A 54 2.92 6.90 -2.80
C ALA A 54 2.34 5.95 -1.74
N GLN A 55 1.05 6.07 -1.42
CA GLN A 55 0.37 5.15 -0.50
C GLN A 55 0.31 3.71 -1.06
N MET A 56 0.06 3.56 -2.37
CA MET A 56 0.10 2.24 -3.03
C MET A 56 1.47 1.60 -2.92
N GLU A 57 2.53 2.34 -3.25
CA GLU A 57 3.91 1.84 -3.18
C GLU A 57 4.33 1.51 -1.74
N ALA A 58 3.94 2.33 -0.76
CA ALA A 58 4.21 2.08 0.65
C ALA A 58 3.55 0.77 1.12
N ARG A 59 2.31 0.52 0.69
CA ARG A 59 1.59 -0.72 1.02
C ARG A 59 2.22 -1.94 0.36
N MET A 60 2.63 -1.84 -0.90
CA MET A 60 3.38 -2.90 -1.57
C MET A 60 4.70 -3.20 -0.85
N ARG A 61 5.42 -2.17 -0.38
CA ARG A 61 6.64 -2.34 0.42
C ARG A 61 6.36 -3.04 1.76
N ARG A 62 5.25 -2.73 2.44
CA ARG A 62 4.87 -3.42 3.69
C ARG A 62 4.53 -4.90 3.49
N ILE A 63 3.92 -5.25 2.36
CA ILE A 63 3.61 -6.65 2.01
C ILE A 63 4.89 -7.39 1.61
N ALA A 64 5.81 -6.71 0.92
CA ALA A 64 7.09 -7.28 0.50
C ALA A 64 8.12 -7.35 1.63
N ALA A 65 8.00 -6.51 2.66
CA ALA A 65 8.80 -6.61 3.86
C ALA A 65 8.43 -7.95 4.55
N PRO A 66 9.39 -8.86 4.78
CA PRO A 66 9.15 -9.97 5.68
C PRO A 66 8.72 -9.35 7.01
N VAL A 67 7.55 -9.76 7.50
CA VAL A 67 7.13 -9.43 8.85
C VAL A 67 8.22 -9.98 9.75
N GLU A 68 9.11 -9.12 10.25
CA GLU A 68 9.95 -9.44 11.40
C GLU A 68 8.96 -9.72 12.52
N GLN A 69 8.67 -11.01 12.71
CA GLN A 69 8.00 -11.48 13.91
C GLN A 69 8.78 -10.86 15.09
N PRO A 70 8.10 -10.26 16.08
CA PRO A 70 8.79 -9.77 17.25
C PRO A 70 9.58 -10.95 17.81
N ARG A 71 10.92 -10.87 17.74
CA ARG A 71 11.79 -11.81 18.44
C ARG A 71 11.36 -11.73 19.90
N GLU A 72 10.65 -12.74 20.37
CA GLU A 72 10.40 -12.96 21.78
C GLU A 72 11.76 -12.86 22.47
N LYS A 73 11.97 -11.75 23.18
CA LYS A 73 13.03 -11.67 24.17
C LYS A 73 12.67 -12.74 25.18
N TYR A 74 13.34 -13.89 25.12
CA TYR A 74 13.47 -14.76 26.27
C TYR A 74 14.09 -13.90 27.37
N VAL A 75 13.24 -13.46 28.29
CA VAL A 75 13.69 -12.94 29.58
C VAL A 75 14.18 -14.19 30.31
N GLU A 76 15.49 -14.40 30.29
CA GLU A 76 16.12 -15.41 31.13
C GLU A 76 16.06 -14.86 32.56
N GLU A 77 14.89 -15.00 33.20
CA GLU A 77 14.74 -14.89 34.65
C GLU A 77 15.50 -16.05 35.27
N THR A 78 16.79 -15.86 35.50
CA THR A 78 17.58 -16.69 36.39
C THR A 78 17.30 -16.24 37.83
N GLU A 79 16.09 -16.52 38.31
CA GLU A 79 15.86 -16.71 39.74
C GLU A 79 16.02 -18.21 40.05
N HIS A 80 17.10 -18.56 40.75
CA HIS A 80 17.26 -19.74 41.62
C HIS A 80 18.75 -19.90 42.01
N VAL A 81 19.21 -20.05 43.26
CA VAL A 81 18.64 -20.03 44.62
C VAL A 81 19.81 -19.73 45.56
N TYR A 82 19.52 -19.08 46.68
CA TYR A 82 20.29 -19.09 47.93
C TYR A 82 21.00 -20.42 48.25
N ALA A 83 22.26 -20.36 48.70
CA ALA A 83 22.79 -20.96 49.94
C ALA A 83 24.30 -20.69 50.08
#